data_AF-A0A1Q7E952-F1
#
_entry.id   AF-A0A1Q7E952-F1
#
_cell.length_a   1.000
_cell.length_b   1.000
_cell.length_c   1.000
_cell.angle_alpha   90.00
_cell.angle_beta   90.00
_cell.angle_gamma   90.00
#
_symmetry.space_group_name_H-M   'P 1'
#
loop_
_entity.id
_entity.type
_entity.pdbx_description
1 polymer ?
#
loop_
_entity_poly.entity_id
_entity_poly.type
_entity_poly.pdbx_seq_one_letter_code
_entity_poly.pdbx_strand_id
1 'polypeptide(L)'
;MTKGTPWRIDAGRRAKWSAPEFLSSNAVEVRQIGDPVLHAPAKRPRLGRPELEALVARMFASMVVAHGIGIAAPQIGVPLRVALMDVDEAGIVAVEPTIEWTSDETEETSEGCLSIKGMYGMLERPIAARLVANDLNGKRFTVVGDEFGAQCMLHETDHLNGTLYVDRLRSREDLHTVEPEEEERVSA
;
A
#
# COMPACT_ATOMS: atom_id res chain seq x y z
N MET A 1 10.15 -19.46 1.11
CA MET A 1 9.50 -20.04 -0.08
C MET A 1 8.07 -19.53 -0.17
N THR A 2 7.73 -18.98 -1.32
CA THR A 2 6.36 -18.62 -1.73
C THR A 2 5.45 -19.86 -1.71
N LYS A 3 4.21 -19.71 -1.25
CA LYS A 3 3.22 -20.79 -1.19
C LYS A 3 1.84 -20.24 -1.51
N GLY A 4 1.04 -21.02 -2.23
CA GLY A 4 -0.24 -20.54 -2.75
C GLY A 4 -0.05 -19.50 -3.87
N THR A 5 -1.15 -18.97 -4.38
CA THR A 5 -1.14 -17.97 -5.44
C THR A 5 -1.97 -16.80 -4.94
N PRO A 6 -1.39 -15.58 -4.83
CA PRO A 6 -2.17 -14.41 -4.48
C PRO A 6 -3.21 -14.13 -5.57
N TRP A 7 -4.36 -13.61 -5.16
CA TRP A 7 -5.24 -12.95 -6.11
C TRP A 7 -4.58 -11.64 -6.55
N ARG A 8 -4.61 -11.38 -7.86
CA ARG A 8 -4.01 -10.20 -8.47
C ARG A 8 -5.04 -9.44 -9.28
N ILE A 9 -4.82 -8.14 -9.41
CA ILE A 9 -5.55 -7.31 -10.37
C ILE A 9 -5.09 -7.74 -11.77
N ASP A 10 -5.94 -8.50 -12.47
CA ASP A 10 -5.67 -8.89 -13.84
C ASP A 10 -5.78 -7.70 -14.81
N ALA A 11 -5.28 -7.88 -16.03
CA ALA A 11 -5.26 -6.85 -17.06
C ALA A 11 -6.64 -6.26 -17.39
N GLY A 12 -7.70 -7.08 -17.36
CA GLY A 12 -9.06 -6.63 -17.63
C GLY A 12 -9.60 -5.74 -16.51
N ARG A 13 -9.35 -6.12 -15.25
CA ARG A 13 -9.66 -5.28 -14.09
C ARG A 13 -8.83 -4.00 -14.07
N ARG A 14 -7.52 -4.08 -14.33
CA ARG A 14 -6.63 -2.92 -14.40
C ARG A 14 -7.13 -1.92 -15.45
N ALA A 15 -7.38 -2.37 -16.68
CA ALA A 15 -7.89 -1.52 -17.74
C ALA A 15 -9.22 -0.86 -17.37
N LYS A 16 -10.15 -1.62 -16.76
CA LYS A 16 -11.44 -1.08 -16.31
C LYS A 16 -11.28 -0.07 -15.16
N TRP A 17 -10.47 -0.39 -14.16
CA TRP A 17 -10.37 0.40 -12.93
C TRP A 17 -9.48 1.64 -13.08
N SER A 18 -8.64 1.69 -14.10
CA SER A 18 -7.88 2.88 -14.50
C SER A 18 -8.62 3.79 -15.49
N ALA A 19 -9.80 3.42 -15.97
CA ALA A 19 -10.57 4.24 -16.90
C ALA A 19 -11.03 5.56 -16.23
N PRO A 20 -10.99 6.73 -16.92
CA PRO A 20 -11.32 8.02 -16.33
C PRO A 20 -12.68 8.07 -15.61
N GLU A 21 -13.71 7.46 -16.20
CA GLU A 21 -15.06 7.40 -15.61
C GLU A 21 -15.08 6.56 -14.33
N PHE A 22 -14.29 5.48 -14.31
CA PHE A 22 -14.16 4.63 -13.13
C PHE A 22 -13.44 5.36 -12.01
N LEU A 23 -12.31 6.03 -12.32
CA LEU A 23 -11.54 6.82 -11.36
C LEU A 23 -12.42 7.92 -10.75
N SER A 24 -13.09 8.71 -11.59
CA SER A 24 -14.01 9.78 -11.15
C SER A 24 -15.12 9.28 -10.22
N SER A 25 -15.62 8.06 -10.44
CA SER A 25 -16.74 7.50 -9.66
C SER A 25 -16.31 6.75 -8.39
N ASN A 26 -15.06 6.25 -8.31
CA ASN A 26 -14.65 5.30 -7.27
C ASN A 26 -13.45 5.75 -6.43
N ALA A 27 -12.59 6.62 -6.97
CA ALA A 27 -11.48 7.16 -6.20
C ALA A 27 -12.01 8.04 -5.06
N VAL A 28 -11.37 7.95 -3.91
CA VAL A 28 -11.64 8.83 -2.77
C VAL A 28 -10.34 9.50 -2.35
N GLU A 29 -10.48 10.62 -1.66
CA GLU A 29 -9.31 11.32 -1.14
C GLU A 29 -8.57 10.45 -0.11
N VAL A 30 -7.25 10.34 -0.30
CA VAL A 30 -6.36 9.66 0.63
C VAL A 30 -6.23 10.48 1.92
N ARG A 31 -6.53 9.84 3.04
CA ARG A 31 -6.41 10.41 4.40
C ARG A 31 -4.97 10.84 4.64
N GLN A 32 -4.81 12.04 5.20
CA GLN A 32 -3.50 12.58 5.50
C GLN A 32 -3.16 12.39 6.99
N ILE A 33 -1.87 12.39 7.31
CA ILE A 33 -1.36 12.35 8.69
C ILE A 33 -2.11 13.35 9.59
N GLY A 34 -2.47 12.89 10.78
CA GLY A 34 -3.38 13.59 11.69
C GLY A 34 -4.80 13.02 11.70
N ASP A 35 -5.24 12.28 10.66
CA ASP A 35 -6.48 11.51 10.73
C ASP A 35 -6.31 10.31 11.70
N PRO A 36 -7.14 10.19 12.76
CA PRO A 36 -7.03 9.12 13.73
C PRO A 36 -7.10 7.70 13.15
N VAL A 37 -7.72 7.52 11.97
CA VAL A 37 -7.80 6.21 11.30
C VAL A 37 -6.42 5.66 10.93
N LEU A 38 -5.44 6.54 10.71
CA LEU A 38 -4.08 6.18 10.32
C LEU A 38 -3.20 5.73 11.50
N HIS A 39 -3.60 6.02 12.73
CA HIS A 39 -2.87 5.68 13.96
C HIS A 39 -3.61 4.67 14.85
N ALA A 40 -4.64 4.02 14.31
CA ALA A 40 -5.40 2.98 14.99
C ALA A 40 -5.20 1.62 14.30
N PRO A 41 -4.95 0.52 15.05
CA PRO A 41 -4.91 -0.81 14.46
C PRO A 41 -6.21 -1.15 13.72
N ALA A 42 -6.07 -1.53 12.45
CA ALA A 42 -7.19 -1.89 11.60
C ALA A 42 -7.81 -3.24 12.00
N LYS A 43 -9.11 -3.39 11.73
CA LYS A 43 -9.90 -4.55 12.16
C LYS A 43 -9.94 -5.63 11.09
N ARG A 44 -10.20 -6.86 11.54
CA ARG A 44 -10.42 -7.98 10.64
C ARG A 44 -11.61 -7.75 9.70
N PRO A 45 -11.43 -7.85 8.36
CA PRO A 45 -12.53 -7.79 7.41
C PRO A 45 -13.54 -8.92 7.65
N ARG A 46 -14.81 -8.56 7.75
CA ARG A 46 -15.97 -9.49 7.77
C ARG A 46 -16.84 -9.24 6.55
N LEU A 47 -16.19 -9.20 5.38
CA LEU A 47 -16.79 -8.89 4.09
C LEU A 47 -16.81 -10.14 3.21
N GLY A 48 -17.85 -10.29 2.39
CA GLY A 48 -17.87 -11.30 1.34
C GLY A 48 -16.94 -10.92 0.19
N ARG A 49 -16.76 -11.86 -0.74
CA ARG A 49 -15.91 -11.66 -1.92
C ARG A 49 -16.33 -10.42 -2.75
N PRO A 50 -17.62 -10.19 -3.06
CA PRO A 50 -18.04 -9.01 -3.83
C PRO A 50 -17.73 -7.69 -3.12
N GLU A 51 -17.96 -7.63 -1.81
CA GLU A 51 -17.68 -6.43 -1.01
C GLU A 51 -16.18 -6.16 -0.87
N LEU A 52 -15.36 -7.21 -0.72
CA LEU A 52 -13.90 -7.08 -0.75
C LEU A 52 -13.41 -6.60 -2.12
N GLU A 53 -13.93 -7.15 -3.22
CA GLU A 53 -13.55 -6.74 -4.58
C GLU A 53 -13.93 -5.27 -4.83
N ALA A 54 -15.09 -4.83 -4.36
CA ALA A 54 -15.50 -3.42 -4.43
C ALA A 54 -14.60 -2.50 -3.59
N LEU A 55 -14.19 -2.93 -2.39
CA LEU A 55 -13.23 -2.20 -1.56
C LEU A 55 -11.87 -2.06 -2.27
N VAL A 56 -11.35 -3.16 -2.81
CA VAL A 56 -10.09 -3.17 -3.58
C VAL A 56 -10.17 -2.25 -4.79
N ALA A 57 -11.27 -2.27 -5.54
CA ALA A 57 -11.42 -1.42 -6.70
C ALA A 57 -11.37 0.07 -6.33
N ARG A 58 -11.98 0.46 -5.19
CA ARG A 58 -11.88 1.82 -4.64
C ARG A 58 -10.47 2.17 -4.18
N MET A 59 -9.79 1.24 -3.50
CA MET A 59 -8.39 1.40 -3.09
C MET A 59 -7.48 1.61 -4.31
N PHE A 60 -7.60 0.74 -5.33
CA PHE A 60 -6.84 0.84 -6.57
C PHE A 60 -7.09 2.15 -7.30
N ALA A 61 -8.36 2.56 -7.48
CA ALA A 61 -8.69 3.84 -8.11
C ALA A 61 -8.07 5.03 -7.36
N SER A 62 -8.12 5.02 -6.02
CA SER A 62 -7.53 6.08 -5.19
C SER A 62 -6.00 6.10 -5.27
N MET A 63 -5.37 4.93 -5.31
CA MET A 63 -3.92 4.76 -5.50
C MET A 63 -3.47 5.30 -6.86
N VAL A 64 -4.21 4.98 -7.94
CA VAL A 64 -3.92 5.47 -9.29
C VAL A 64 -4.02 7.00 -9.36
N VAL A 65 -5.10 7.59 -8.83
CA VAL A 65 -5.27 9.06 -8.80
C VAL A 65 -4.17 9.74 -7.98
N ALA A 66 -3.68 9.08 -6.94
CA ALA A 66 -2.61 9.60 -6.09
C ALA A 66 -1.20 9.24 -6.58
N HIS A 67 -1.07 8.63 -7.78
CA HIS A 67 0.20 8.19 -8.37
C HIS A 67 1.03 7.27 -7.46
N GLY A 68 0.36 6.39 -6.71
CA GLY A 68 0.99 5.45 -5.78
C GLY A 68 1.22 4.05 -6.38
N ILE A 69 2.04 3.28 -5.67
CA ILE A 69 2.37 1.88 -5.98
C ILE A 69 1.93 0.91 -4.86
N GLY A 70 1.36 1.45 -3.78
CA GLY A 70 0.91 0.72 -2.61
C GLY A 70 -0.19 1.53 -1.91
N ILE A 71 -1.16 0.83 -1.34
CA ILE A 71 -2.18 1.46 -0.51
C ILE A 71 -2.82 0.46 0.47
N ALA A 72 -3.07 0.92 1.68
CA ALA A 72 -3.80 0.23 2.72
C ALA A 72 -5.20 0.83 2.91
N ALA A 73 -6.20 0.00 3.25
CA ALA A 73 -7.58 0.46 3.43
C ALA A 73 -7.75 1.62 4.45
N PRO A 74 -6.97 1.71 5.55
CA PRO A 74 -7.02 2.88 6.44
C PRO A 74 -6.72 4.20 5.72
N GLN A 75 -5.88 4.20 4.69
CA GLN A 75 -5.54 5.38 3.90
C GLN A 75 -6.73 5.92 3.10
N ILE A 76 -7.78 5.13 2.87
CA ILE A 76 -9.05 5.60 2.30
C ILE A 76 -10.16 5.75 3.36
N GLY A 77 -9.79 5.77 4.64
CA GLY A 77 -10.71 5.90 5.78
C GLY A 77 -11.45 4.62 6.16
N VAL A 78 -11.02 3.45 5.65
CA VAL A 78 -11.65 2.16 5.95
C VAL A 78 -10.75 1.38 6.93
N PRO A 79 -11.11 1.25 8.22
CA PRO A 79 -10.25 0.65 9.24
C PRO A 79 -10.28 -0.88 9.18
N LEU A 80 -9.96 -1.45 8.02
CA LEU A 80 -9.93 -2.88 7.75
C LEU A 80 -8.53 -3.32 7.31
N ARG A 81 -8.12 -4.53 7.67
CA ARG A 81 -6.81 -5.07 7.28
C ARG A 81 -6.80 -5.59 5.84
N VAL A 82 -6.78 -4.67 4.89
CA VAL A 82 -6.62 -4.95 3.47
C VAL A 82 -5.53 -4.03 2.93
N ALA A 83 -4.53 -4.62 2.28
CA ALA A 83 -3.45 -3.90 1.61
C ALA A 83 -3.39 -4.32 0.14
N LEU A 84 -3.02 -3.36 -0.71
CA LEU A 84 -2.76 -3.53 -2.13
C LEU A 84 -1.32 -3.09 -2.39
N MET A 85 -0.54 -3.94 -3.05
CA MET A 85 0.85 -3.68 -3.44
C MET A 85 0.97 -3.90 -4.95
N ASP A 86 1.36 -2.86 -5.67
CA ASP A 86 1.40 -2.82 -7.13
C ASP A 86 2.80 -2.50 -7.70
N VAL A 87 3.83 -2.96 -7.00
CA VAL A 87 5.23 -2.96 -7.49
C VAL A 87 5.32 -3.77 -8.78
N ASP A 88 5.94 -3.22 -9.82
CA ASP A 88 6.07 -3.84 -11.15
C ASP A 88 4.73 -4.35 -11.73
N GLU A 89 3.65 -3.59 -11.50
CA GLU A 89 2.29 -3.92 -11.93
C GLU A 89 1.74 -5.25 -11.37
N ALA A 90 2.33 -5.75 -10.29
CA ALA A 90 1.99 -7.04 -9.68
C ALA A 90 0.53 -7.14 -9.21
N GLY A 91 -0.06 -6.03 -8.77
CA GLY A 91 -1.45 -5.90 -8.33
C GLY A 91 -1.85 -6.86 -7.21
N ILE A 92 -0.95 -7.15 -6.25
CA ILE A 92 -1.19 -8.13 -5.19
C ILE A 92 -2.12 -7.54 -4.13
N VAL A 93 -3.23 -8.23 -3.88
CA VAL A 93 -4.13 -7.90 -2.75
C VAL A 93 -3.88 -8.86 -1.60
N ALA A 94 -3.65 -8.30 -0.42
CA ALA A 94 -3.43 -9.03 0.81
C ALA A 94 -4.52 -8.69 1.84
N VAL A 95 -5.34 -9.68 2.18
CA VAL A 95 -6.35 -9.59 3.24
C VAL A 95 -5.79 -10.22 4.52
N GLU A 96 -5.89 -9.51 5.65
CA GLU A 96 -5.27 -9.92 6.92
C GLU A 96 -3.76 -10.22 6.80
N PRO A 97 -2.92 -9.37 6.16
CA PRO A 97 -1.52 -9.66 6.05
C PRO A 97 -0.81 -9.62 7.41
N THR A 98 0.20 -10.47 7.53
CA THR A 98 1.15 -10.54 8.64
C THR A 98 2.55 -10.79 8.09
N ILE A 99 3.55 -10.06 8.60
CA ILE A 99 4.97 -10.33 8.33
C ILE A 99 5.43 -11.44 9.28
N GLU A 100 5.76 -12.61 8.75
CA GLU A 100 6.18 -13.78 9.56
C GLU A 100 7.70 -13.90 9.71
N TRP A 101 8.47 -13.18 8.89
CA TRP A 101 9.94 -13.18 8.93
C TRP A 101 10.48 -11.97 8.18
N THR A 102 11.62 -11.45 8.62
CA THR A 102 12.43 -10.43 7.95
C THR A 102 13.90 -10.85 7.98
N SER A 103 14.70 -10.37 7.03
CA SER A 103 16.15 -10.51 7.08
C SER A 103 16.75 -9.80 8.28
N ASP A 104 17.91 -10.28 8.74
CA ASP A 104 18.75 -9.55 9.70
C ASP A 104 19.49 -8.39 9.01
N GLU A 105 19.81 -8.54 7.72
CA GLU A 105 20.37 -7.50 6.88
C GLU A 105 19.32 -6.44 6.57
N THR A 106 19.73 -5.18 6.68
CA THR A 106 18.92 -3.98 6.46
C THR A 106 19.62 -3.04 5.51
N GLU A 107 18.86 -2.27 4.73
CA GLU A 107 19.37 -1.16 3.94
C GLU A 107 18.73 0.16 4.37
N GLU A 108 19.47 1.25 4.20
CA GLU A 108 18.88 2.59 4.25
C GLU A 108 18.11 2.84 2.96
N THR A 109 16.84 3.21 3.08
CA THR A 109 15.93 3.46 1.96
C THR A 109 15.19 4.79 2.17
N SER A 110 14.66 5.33 1.07
CA SER A 110 13.77 6.48 1.07
C SER A 110 12.32 6.02 0.95
N GLU A 111 11.46 6.46 1.86
CA GLU A 111 10.02 6.21 1.81
C GLU A 111 9.23 7.51 1.62
N GLY A 112 8.35 7.50 0.64
CA GLY A 112 7.20 8.40 0.56
C GLY A 112 5.93 7.69 1.00
N CYS A 113 4.85 8.44 1.22
CA CYS A 113 3.54 7.87 1.54
C CYS A 113 2.42 8.75 0.99
N LEU A 114 1.38 8.12 0.42
CA LEU A 114 0.19 8.83 -0.07
C LEU A 114 -0.53 9.63 1.03
N SER A 115 -0.34 9.24 2.29
CA SER A 115 -0.89 9.90 3.48
C SER A 115 -0.01 11.03 4.03
N ILE A 116 1.18 11.25 3.47
CA ILE A 116 2.13 12.28 3.88
C ILE A 116 2.69 12.96 2.62
N LYS A 117 1.82 13.73 1.96
CA LYS A 117 2.11 14.35 0.66
C LYS A 117 3.35 15.26 0.71
N GLY A 118 4.20 15.15 -0.30
CA GLY A 118 5.36 16.02 -0.51
C GLY A 118 6.53 15.78 0.42
N MET A 119 6.48 14.76 1.27
CA MET A 119 7.53 14.43 2.23
C MET A 119 8.05 13.01 2.01
N TYR A 120 9.37 12.88 2.08
CA TYR A 120 10.08 11.62 2.06
C TYR A 120 10.97 11.52 3.30
N GLY A 121 11.18 10.30 3.79
CA GLY A 121 12.04 10.05 4.94
C GLY A 121 13.06 8.96 4.66
N MET A 122 14.28 9.16 5.14
CA MET A 122 15.32 8.12 5.15
C MET A 122 15.15 7.23 6.38
N LEU A 123 15.10 5.92 6.18
CA LEU A 123 15.00 4.94 7.27
C LEU A 123 15.61 3.60 6.87
N GLU A 124 15.94 2.78 7.88
CA GLU A 124 16.41 1.43 7.65
C GLU A 124 15.24 0.44 7.55
N ARG A 125 15.26 -0.42 6.53
CA ARG A 125 14.32 -1.54 6.38
C ARG A 125 15.09 -2.86 6.17
N PRO A 126 14.57 -3.99 6.68
CA PRO A 126 15.03 -5.30 6.26
C PRO A 126 14.96 -5.46 4.74
N ILE A 127 16.04 -5.93 4.12
CA ILE A 127 16.14 -6.14 2.67
C ILE A 127 15.28 -7.29 2.16
N ALA A 128 14.74 -8.13 3.04
CA ALA A 128 13.82 -9.19 2.66
C ALA A 128 12.74 -9.38 3.73
N ALA A 129 11.52 -9.68 3.27
CA ALA A 129 10.39 -9.95 4.15
C ALA A 129 9.53 -11.10 3.62
N ARG A 130 8.93 -11.86 4.53
CA ARG A 130 7.95 -12.90 4.21
C ARG A 130 6.58 -12.49 4.74
N LEU A 131 5.69 -12.17 3.82
CA LEU A 131 4.30 -11.81 4.09
C LEU A 131 3.38 -13.01 3.92
N VAL A 132 2.47 -13.19 4.85
CA VAL A 132 1.39 -14.18 4.79
C VAL A 132 0.06 -13.48 4.90
N ALA A 133 -0.86 -13.82 3.99
CA ALA A 133 -2.17 -13.19 3.91
C ALA A 133 -3.20 -14.17 3.32
N ASN A 134 -4.44 -13.73 3.26
CA ASN A 134 -5.50 -14.38 2.49
C ASN A 134 -5.78 -13.59 1.22
N ASP A 135 -6.20 -14.29 0.17
CA ASP A 135 -6.72 -13.67 -1.05
C ASP A 135 -8.20 -13.25 -0.88
N LEU A 136 -8.82 -12.71 -1.95
CA LEU A 136 -10.23 -12.32 -1.95
C LEU A 136 -11.23 -13.47 -1.74
N ASN A 137 -10.78 -14.71 -1.92
CA ASN A 137 -11.57 -15.92 -1.71
C ASN A 137 -11.30 -16.55 -0.32
N GLY A 138 -10.48 -15.92 0.52
CA GLY A 138 -10.08 -16.45 1.81
C GLY A 138 -9.00 -17.55 1.74
N LYS A 139 -8.37 -17.76 0.57
CA LYS A 139 -7.28 -18.73 0.41
C LYS A 139 -5.97 -18.11 0.91
N ARG A 140 -5.32 -18.80 1.86
CA ARG A 140 -4.01 -18.38 2.39
C ARG A 140 -2.92 -18.47 1.32
N PHE A 141 -2.06 -17.47 1.26
CA PHE A 141 -0.85 -17.45 0.46
C PHE A 141 0.32 -16.84 1.24
N THR A 142 1.53 -17.10 0.76
CA THR A 142 2.79 -16.59 1.29
C THR A 142 3.60 -16.00 0.14
N VAL A 143 4.05 -14.76 0.29
CA VAL A 143 4.98 -14.10 -0.63
C VAL A 143 6.27 -13.78 0.13
N VAL A 144 7.39 -13.93 -0.57
CA VAL A 144 8.69 -13.40 -0.15
C VAL A 144 9.02 -12.28 -1.13
N GLY A 145 9.31 -11.10 -0.60
CA GLY A 145 9.86 -9.98 -1.37
C GLY A 145 11.26 -9.67 -0.87
N ASP A 146 12.06 -9.10 -1.76
CA ASP A 146 13.37 -8.52 -1.53
C ASP A 146 13.34 -7.03 -1.87
N GLU A 147 14.33 -6.29 -1.37
CA GLU A 147 14.57 -4.87 -1.60
C GLU A 147 13.27 -4.06 -1.54
N PHE A 148 12.89 -3.46 -2.67
CA PHE A 148 11.69 -2.63 -2.79
C PHE A 148 10.37 -3.40 -2.54
N GLY A 149 10.31 -4.67 -2.92
CA GLY A 149 9.17 -5.53 -2.64
C GLY A 149 9.01 -5.79 -1.14
N ALA A 150 10.12 -6.00 -0.42
CA ALA A 150 10.12 -6.13 1.04
C ALA A 150 9.71 -4.81 1.72
N GLN A 151 10.27 -3.69 1.28
CA GLN A 151 9.93 -2.34 1.75
C GLN A 151 8.43 -2.07 1.63
N CYS A 152 7.84 -2.31 0.46
CA CYS A 152 6.40 -2.13 0.23
C CYS A 152 5.55 -3.02 1.15
N MET A 153 5.90 -4.30 1.31
CA MET A 153 5.18 -5.20 2.23
C MET A 153 5.20 -4.71 3.67
N LEU A 154 6.35 -4.22 4.13
CA LEU A 154 6.52 -3.69 5.49
C LEU A 154 5.72 -2.39 5.67
N HIS A 155 5.84 -1.46 4.73
CA HIS A 155 5.15 -0.17 4.74
C HIS A 155 3.63 -0.34 4.77
N GLU A 156 3.07 -1.14 3.85
CA GLU A 156 1.63 -1.35 3.80
C GLU A 156 1.09 -2.12 5.01
N THR A 157 1.90 -3.02 5.58
CA THR A 157 1.53 -3.72 6.83
C THR A 157 1.55 -2.78 8.04
N ASP A 158 2.46 -1.81 8.08
CA ASP A 158 2.52 -0.79 9.13
C ASP A 158 1.25 0.05 9.17
N HIS A 159 0.74 0.47 8.02
CA HIS A 159 -0.54 1.18 7.94
C HIS A 159 -1.69 0.40 8.59
N LEU A 160 -1.72 -0.92 8.45
CA LEU A 160 -2.75 -1.76 9.07
C LEU A 160 -2.60 -1.88 10.58
N ASN A 161 -1.42 -1.58 11.12
CA ASN A 161 -1.13 -1.56 12.54
C ASN A 161 -1.29 -0.15 13.15
N GLY A 162 -1.59 0.86 12.33
CA GLY A 162 -1.65 2.25 12.78
C GLY A 162 -0.28 2.92 12.91
N THR A 163 0.68 2.49 12.11
CA THR A 163 2.04 3.03 12.09
C THR A 163 2.32 3.64 10.71
N LEU A 164 2.88 4.84 10.70
CA LEU A 164 3.36 5.52 9.49
C LEU A 164 4.88 5.44 9.43
N TYR A 165 5.48 5.61 8.24
CA TYR A 165 6.94 5.59 8.11
C TYR A 165 7.62 6.67 8.98
N VAL A 166 6.98 7.83 9.15
CA VAL A 166 7.48 8.92 10.00
C VAL A 166 7.60 8.53 11.47
N ASP A 167 6.82 7.55 11.93
CA ASP A 167 6.90 7.01 13.30
C ASP A 167 8.14 6.12 13.48
N ARG A 168 8.80 5.75 12.38
CA ARG A 168 10.02 4.90 12.37
C ARG A 168 11.31 5.69 12.18
N LEU A 169 11.24 6.98 11.85
CA LEU A 169 12.41 7.82 11.66
C LEU A 169 13.20 7.94 12.98
N ARG A 170 14.54 7.91 12.87
CA ARG A 170 15.42 8.09 14.03
C ARG A 170 15.47 9.56 14.45
N SER A 171 15.48 10.45 13.47
CA SER A 171 15.49 11.90 13.65
C SER A 171 14.45 12.56 12.74
N ARG A 172 13.98 13.74 13.15
CA ARG A 172 13.19 14.61 12.26
C ARG A 172 14.02 15.14 11.10
N GLU A 173 15.33 15.15 11.23
CA GLU A 173 16.27 15.56 10.19
C GLU A 173 16.30 14.57 9.02
N ASP A 174 15.84 13.33 9.24
CA ASP A 174 15.72 12.31 8.19
C ASP A 174 14.56 12.59 7.23
N LEU A 175 13.66 13.53 7.59
CA LEU A 175 12.49 13.92 6.81
C LEU A 175 12.81 15.13 5.92
N HIS A 176 12.57 14.99 4.62
CA HIS A 176 12.83 16.03 3.63
C HIS A 176 11.63 16.25 2.71
N THR A 177 11.44 17.49 2.28
CA THR A 177 10.45 17.87 1.27
C THR A 177 10.98 17.50 -0.11
N VAL A 178 10.12 16.99 -0.98
CA VAL A 178 10.43 16.83 -2.39
C VAL A 178 9.57 17.83 -3.14
N GLU A 179 10.20 18.71 -3.91
CA GLU A 179 9.43 19.60 -4.79
C GLU A 179 8.71 18.73 -5.82
N PRO A 180 7.42 19.01 -6.12
CA PRO A 180 6.77 18.32 -7.21
C PRO A 180 7.60 18.55 -8.47
N GLU A 181 7.90 17.48 -9.21
CA GLU A 181 8.44 17.63 -10.57
C GLU A 181 7.48 18.58 -11.30
N GLU A 182 7.99 19.73 -11.76
CA GLU A 182 7.20 20.63 -12.58
C GLU A 182 6.61 19.79 -13.71
N GLU A 183 5.28 19.68 -13.78
CA GLU A 183 4.61 19.10 -14.94
C GLU A 183 5.23 19.78 -16.16
N GLU A 184 6.00 19.03 -16.96
CA GLU A 184 6.41 19.50 -18.28
C GLU A 184 5.12 19.92 -18.98
N ARG A 185 4.88 21.22 -19.02
CA ARG A 185 3.83 21.81 -19.84
C ARG A 185 4.20 21.42 -21.25
N VAL A 186 3.63 20.32 -21.73
CA VAL A 186 3.61 20.00 -23.15
C VAL A 186 2.83 21.14 -23.78
N SER A 187 3.57 22.13 -24.27
CA SER A 187 3.03 23.24 -25.01
C SER A 187 2.25 22.69 -26.19
N ALA A 188 1.03 23.20 -26.35
CA ALA A 188 0.06 22.88 -27.40
C ALA A 188 0.64 22.87 -28.83
#